data_AF-A0A7S2Z3H8-F1
#
_entry.id   AF-A0A7S2Z3H8-F1
#
_cell.length_a   1.000
_cell.length_b   1.000
_cell.length_c   1.000
_cell.angle_alpha   90.00
_cell.angle_beta   90.00
_cell.angle_gamma   90.00
#
_symmetry.space_group_name_H-M   'P 1'
#
loop_
_entity.id
_entity.type
_entity.pdbx_description
1 polymer ?
#
loop_
_entity_poly.entity_id
_entity_poly.type
_entity_poly.pdbx_seq_one_letter_code
_entity_poly.pdbx_strand_id
1 'polypeptide(L)'
;AYYARSKRRGRESESEARSSDERARKRRETMRPMRLTQTVTRQGAAPLTAPRRAVTARAAASGLRQLSDAQLEQQVKEAKTEIVKLEMKKASRQEFKPHEIKAQKKRVAQLLTVKREREIEQGISKRESKRAEKNAALAKYKQQLKDANIVIQRPKSTKLRWQKRQAARDASEE
;
A
#
# COMPACT_ATOMS: atom_id res chain seq x y z
N ALA A 1 42.80 -1.71 22.93
CA ALA A 1 42.77 -0.81 21.75
C ALA A 1 41.43 -0.77 20.98
N TYR A 2 40.30 -1.20 21.55
CA TYR A 2 39.00 -1.25 20.83
C TYR A 2 38.08 -0.04 21.08
N TYR A 3 38.32 0.74 22.14
CA TYR A 3 37.47 1.87 22.54
C TYR A 3 37.76 3.18 21.78
N ALA A 4 38.92 3.30 21.12
CA ALA A 4 39.31 4.49 20.37
C ALA A 4 38.73 4.55 18.93
N ARG A 5 38.14 3.45 18.44
CA ARG A 5 37.64 3.34 17.05
C ARG A 5 36.16 3.76 16.90
N SER A 6 35.36 3.75 17.98
CA SER A 6 33.96 4.17 17.93
C SER A 6 33.80 5.70 17.91
N LYS A 7 34.66 6.45 18.63
CA LYS A 7 34.63 7.92 18.63
C LYS A 7 35.11 8.57 17.33
N ARG A 8 35.89 7.89 16.49
CA ARG A 8 36.27 8.39 15.15
C ARG A 8 35.13 8.30 14.13
N ARG A 9 34.39 7.18 14.12
CA ARG A 9 33.25 6.99 13.20
C ARG A 9 32.11 8.00 13.41
N GLY A 10 31.87 8.45 14.65
CA GLY A 10 30.87 9.48 14.94
C GLY A 10 31.26 10.89 14.46
N ARG A 11 32.55 11.24 14.51
CA ARG A 11 33.05 12.54 14.01
C ARG A 11 33.07 12.61 12.48
N GLU A 12 33.34 11.49 11.81
CA GLU A 12 33.31 11.40 10.34
C GLU A 12 31.88 11.60 9.81
N SER A 13 30.85 11.01 10.44
CA SER A 13 29.45 11.20 10.03
C SER A 13 28.91 12.63 10.21
N GLU A 14 29.36 13.35 11.25
CA GLU A 14 28.97 14.75 11.45
C GLU A 14 29.67 15.70 10.45
N SER A 15 30.89 15.36 10.02
CA SER A 15 31.65 16.13 9.02
C SER A 15 31.09 15.97 7.60
N GLU A 16 30.59 14.78 7.25
CA GLU A 16 29.93 14.51 5.95
C GLU A 16 28.56 15.19 5.83
N ALA A 17 27.80 15.27 6.93
CA ALA A 17 26.52 15.98 6.98
C ALA A 17 26.71 17.49 6.76
N ARG A 18 27.72 18.10 7.42
CA ARG A 18 28.06 19.53 7.24
C ARG A 18 28.55 19.83 5.82
N SER A 19 29.33 18.94 5.22
CA SER A 19 29.80 19.07 3.83
C SER A 19 28.66 18.99 2.80
N SER A 20 27.61 18.23 3.10
CA SER A 20 26.45 18.07 2.22
C SER A 20 25.54 19.30 2.22
N ASP A 21 25.30 19.88 3.39
CA ASP A 21 24.52 21.12 3.54
C ASP A 21 25.25 22.34 2.94
N GLU A 22 26.58 22.39 3.05
CA GLU A 22 27.39 23.47 2.47
C GLU A 22 27.44 23.40 0.94
N ARG A 23 27.45 22.18 0.36
CA ARG A 23 27.29 21.96 -1.09
C ARG A 23 25.89 22.33 -1.58
N ALA A 24 24.85 22.09 -0.78
CA ALA A 24 23.48 22.50 -1.10
C ALA A 24 23.31 24.03 -1.08
N ARG A 25 23.99 24.73 -0.17
CA ARG A 25 24.02 26.21 -0.11
C ARG A 25 24.79 26.82 -1.30
N LYS A 26 25.99 26.32 -1.63
CA LYS A 26 26.75 26.78 -2.81
C LYS A 26 26.04 26.54 -4.15
N ARG A 27 25.19 25.50 -4.24
CA ARG A 27 24.32 25.27 -5.41
C ARG A 27 23.17 26.26 -5.52
N ARG A 28 22.65 26.77 -4.39
CA ARG A 28 21.64 27.83 -4.38
C ARG A 28 22.22 29.21 -4.73
N GLU A 29 23.50 29.45 -4.39
CA GLU A 29 24.18 30.72 -4.69
C GLU A 29 24.67 30.84 -6.14
N THR A 30 24.96 29.72 -6.81
CA THR A 30 25.49 29.73 -8.20
C THR A 30 24.42 29.59 -9.29
N MET A 31 23.14 29.41 -8.94
CA MET A 31 22.06 29.52 -9.92
C MET A 31 21.67 30.99 -10.13
N ARG A 32 22.15 31.55 -11.24
CA ARG A 32 21.66 32.81 -11.81
C ARG A 32 20.12 32.83 -11.80
N PRO A 33 19.45 33.85 -11.26
CA PRO A 33 18.01 33.95 -11.38
C PRO A 33 17.67 34.19 -12.85
N MET A 34 16.98 33.23 -13.49
CA MET A 34 16.34 33.50 -14.77
C MET A 34 15.32 34.62 -14.54
N ARG A 35 15.45 35.69 -15.32
CA ARG A 35 14.57 36.85 -15.28
C ARG A 35 13.12 36.38 -15.42
N LEU A 36 12.29 36.70 -14.43
CA LEU A 36 10.84 36.62 -14.56
C LEU A 36 10.44 37.49 -15.73
N THR A 37 10.07 36.88 -16.86
CA THR A 37 9.33 37.58 -17.90
C THR A 37 7.94 37.86 -17.34
N GLN A 38 7.57 39.14 -17.40
CA GLN A 38 6.28 39.63 -16.94
C GLN A 38 5.17 38.90 -17.70
N THR A 39 4.36 38.12 -17.00
CA THR A 39 3.12 37.59 -17.56
C THR A 39 2.09 38.70 -17.58
N VAL A 40 1.76 39.16 -18.79
CA VAL A 40 0.60 40.01 -19.05
C VAL A 40 -0.62 39.31 -18.47
N THR A 41 -1.25 39.93 -17.48
CA THR A 41 -2.56 39.52 -16.96
C THR A 41 -3.60 39.76 -18.04
N ARG A 42 -3.89 38.73 -18.85
CA ARG A 42 -5.14 38.68 -19.61
C ARG A 42 -6.29 38.53 -18.61
N GLN A 43 -6.89 39.66 -18.25
CA GLN A 43 -8.24 39.68 -17.72
C GLN A 43 -9.20 39.15 -18.79
N GLY A 44 -10.11 38.26 -18.40
CA GLY A 44 -11.31 37.94 -19.19
C GLY A 44 -11.30 36.61 -19.94
N ALA A 45 -11.54 35.52 -19.21
CA ALA A 45 -12.49 34.46 -19.62
C ALA A 45 -12.72 33.57 -18.40
N ALA A 46 -13.84 33.78 -17.70
CA ALA A 46 -14.32 32.82 -16.71
C ALA A 46 -14.48 31.46 -17.42
N PRO A 47 -13.89 30.36 -16.92
CA PRO A 47 -14.19 29.07 -17.51
C PRO A 47 -15.65 28.77 -17.16
N LEU A 48 -16.51 28.74 -18.18
CA LEU A 48 -17.86 28.16 -18.12
C LEU A 48 -17.73 26.65 -17.88
N THR A 49 -17.14 26.28 -16.75
CA THR A 49 -17.10 24.90 -16.26
C THR A 49 -18.46 24.73 -15.61
N ALA A 50 -19.45 24.31 -16.40
CA ALA A 50 -20.72 23.88 -15.86
C ALA A 50 -20.46 22.94 -14.67
N PRO A 51 -21.17 23.08 -13.53
CA PRO A 51 -21.01 22.13 -12.44
C PRO A 51 -21.34 20.77 -13.01
N ARG A 52 -20.34 19.87 -13.10
CA ARG A 52 -20.55 18.50 -13.55
C ARG A 52 -21.66 17.94 -12.67
N ARG A 53 -22.83 17.71 -13.24
CA ARG A 53 -23.99 17.10 -12.56
C ARG A 53 -23.50 15.86 -11.83
N ALA A 54 -23.35 15.95 -10.51
CA ALA A 54 -23.08 14.83 -9.63
C ALA A 54 -24.40 14.07 -9.39
N VAL A 55 -24.98 13.53 -10.46
CA VAL A 55 -26.27 12.84 -10.42
C VAL A 55 -26.07 11.61 -11.30
N THR A 56 -25.55 10.51 -10.78
CA THR A 56 -26.36 9.32 -10.46
C THR A 56 -25.57 8.24 -9.70
N ALA A 57 -24.28 8.46 -9.41
CA ALA A 57 -23.42 7.44 -8.78
C ALA A 57 -23.79 7.11 -7.32
N ARG A 58 -24.50 8.01 -6.64
CA ARG A 58 -24.85 7.87 -5.21
C ARG A 58 -25.96 6.84 -4.95
N ALA A 59 -26.88 6.63 -5.91
CA ALA A 59 -28.04 5.76 -5.74
C ALA A 59 -27.71 4.26 -5.74
N ALA A 60 -26.69 3.82 -6.49
CA ALA A 60 -26.25 2.41 -6.48
C ALA A 60 -25.38 2.06 -5.25
N ALA A 61 -24.78 3.07 -4.60
CA ALA A 61 -23.88 2.86 -3.47
C ALA A 61 -24.61 2.67 -2.13
N SER A 62 -25.85 3.16 -1.99
CA SER A 62 -26.62 3.05 -0.75
C SER A 62 -26.89 1.59 -0.36
N GLY A 63 -27.25 0.74 -1.32
CA GLY A 63 -27.47 -0.69 -1.08
C GLY A 63 -26.22 -1.46 -0.67
N LEU A 64 -25.03 -1.02 -1.10
CA LEU A 64 -23.76 -1.68 -0.76
C LEU A 64 -23.29 -1.37 0.66
N ARG A 65 -23.70 -0.22 1.22
CA ARG A 65 -23.30 0.22 2.57
C ARG A 65 -24.01 -0.54 3.70
N GLN A 66 -25.16 -1.16 3.41
CA GLN A 66 -25.96 -1.91 4.38
C GLN A 66 -25.45 -3.34 4.63
N LEU A 67 -24.56 -3.86 3.78
CA LEU A 67 -24.03 -5.22 3.87
C LEU A 67 -23.08 -5.40 5.05
N SER A 68 -23.05 -6.58 5.67
CA SER A 68 -22.04 -6.89 6.70
C SER A 68 -20.63 -7.08 6.08
N ASP A 69 -19.57 -6.97 6.89
CA ASP A 69 -18.19 -7.12 6.39
C ASP A 69 -17.94 -8.51 5.77
N ALA A 70 -18.50 -9.56 6.37
CA ALA A 70 -18.42 -10.92 5.84
C ALA A 70 -19.15 -11.05 4.48
N GLN A 71 -20.33 -10.43 4.35
CA GLN A 71 -21.08 -10.41 3.10
C GLN A 71 -20.36 -9.61 2.01
N LEU A 72 -19.72 -8.49 2.36
CA LEU A 72 -18.89 -7.72 1.42
C LEU A 72 -17.76 -8.58 0.87
N GLU A 73 -17.02 -9.29 1.72
CA GLU A 73 -15.93 -10.16 1.27
C GLU A 73 -16.42 -11.31 0.38
N GLN A 74 -17.57 -11.89 0.72
CA GLN A 74 -18.19 -12.94 -0.07
C GLN A 74 -18.59 -12.43 -1.45
N GLN A 75 -19.28 -11.28 -1.54
CA GLN A 75 -19.65 -10.67 -2.81
C GLN A 75 -18.43 -10.26 -3.65
N VAL A 76 -17.34 -9.82 -3.02
CA VAL A 76 -16.08 -9.54 -3.74
C VAL A 76 -15.52 -10.81 -4.38
N LYS A 77 -15.57 -11.96 -3.70
CA LYS A 77 -15.12 -13.25 -4.26
C LYS A 77 -16.02 -13.65 -5.42
N GLU A 78 -17.34 -13.62 -5.23
CA GLU A 78 -18.33 -13.97 -6.25
C GLU A 78 -18.15 -13.11 -7.51
N ALA A 79 -18.12 -11.79 -7.38
CA ALA A 79 -17.94 -10.88 -8.51
C ALA A 79 -16.61 -11.11 -9.24
N LYS A 80 -15.52 -11.45 -8.52
CA LYS A 80 -14.24 -11.84 -9.15
C LYS A 80 -14.35 -13.15 -9.92
N THR A 81 -15.05 -14.16 -9.37
CA THR A 81 -15.27 -15.43 -10.09
C THR A 81 -16.12 -15.24 -11.34
N GLU A 82 -17.11 -14.35 -11.29
CA GLU A 82 -17.94 -14.00 -12.46
C GLU A 82 -17.11 -13.34 -13.56
N ILE A 83 -16.20 -12.42 -13.20
CA ILE A 83 -15.28 -11.81 -14.17
C ILE A 83 -14.46 -12.90 -14.88
N VAL A 84 -13.88 -13.85 -14.13
CA VAL A 84 -13.09 -14.94 -14.72
C VAL A 84 -13.95 -15.81 -15.64
N LYS A 85 -15.18 -16.18 -15.22
CA LYS A 85 -16.12 -16.94 -16.07
C LYS A 85 -16.44 -16.20 -17.37
N LEU A 86 -16.67 -14.89 -17.31
CA LEU A 86 -16.93 -14.07 -18.50
C LEU A 86 -15.69 -13.94 -19.39
N GLU A 87 -14.50 -13.80 -18.81
CA GLU A 87 -13.24 -13.75 -19.56
C GLU A 87 -12.92 -15.10 -20.23
N MET A 88 -13.26 -16.23 -19.61
CA MET A 88 -13.20 -17.57 -20.22
C MET A 88 -14.15 -17.68 -21.42
N LYS A 89 -15.42 -17.26 -21.28
CA LYS A 89 -16.37 -17.22 -22.40
C LYS A 89 -15.87 -16.36 -23.56
N LYS A 90 -15.32 -15.19 -23.24
CA LYS A 90 -14.70 -14.29 -24.21
C LYS A 90 -13.53 -14.95 -24.95
N ALA A 91 -12.65 -15.63 -24.21
CA ALA A 91 -11.49 -16.33 -24.79
C ALA A 91 -11.91 -17.47 -25.72
N SER A 92 -12.92 -18.25 -25.30
CA SER A 92 -13.53 -19.31 -26.10
C SER A 92 -14.42 -18.81 -27.24
N ARG A 93 -14.53 -17.48 -27.43
CA ARG A 93 -15.41 -16.83 -28.43
C ARG A 93 -16.88 -17.23 -28.31
N GLN A 94 -17.31 -17.64 -27.12
CA GLN A 94 -18.72 -17.89 -26.81
C GLN A 94 -19.46 -16.55 -26.70
N GLU A 95 -20.79 -16.58 -26.89
CA GLU A 95 -21.62 -15.40 -26.72
C GLU A 95 -21.66 -14.95 -25.25
N PHE A 96 -21.41 -13.67 -25.04
CA PHE A 96 -21.52 -12.99 -23.74
C PHE A 96 -21.81 -11.51 -23.97
N LYS A 97 -22.35 -10.81 -22.98
CA LYS A 97 -22.59 -9.37 -23.11
C LYS A 97 -21.32 -8.58 -22.76
N PRO A 98 -20.77 -7.76 -23.68
CA PRO A 98 -19.50 -7.06 -23.45
C PRO A 98 -19.49 -6.13 -22.23
N HIS A 99 -20.64 -5.54 -21.89
CA HIS A 99 -20.76 -4.59 -20.77
C HIS A 99 -20.77 -5.27 -19.39
N GLU A 100 -21.05 -6.57 -19.31
CA GLU A 100 -21.10 -7.31 -18.04
C GLU A 100 -19.72 -7.35 -17.36
N ILE A 101 -18.64 -7.55 -18.13
CA ILE A 101 -17.27 -7.53 -17.60
C ILE A 101 -16.98 -6.15 -16.96
N LYS A 102 -17.36 -5.07 -17.64
CA LYS A 102 -17.16 -3.70 -17.13
C LYS A 102 -18.03 -3.43 -15.91
N ALA A 103 -19.27 -3.90 -15.90
CA ALA A 103 -20.19 -3.76 -14.77
C ALA A 103 -19.66 -4.49 -13.53
N GLN A 104 -19.19 -5.72 -13.68
CA GLN A 104 -18.64 -6.50 -12.57
C GLN A 104 -17.33 -5.92 -12.03
N LYS A 105 -16.43 -5.43 -12.90
CA LYS A 105 -15.22 -4.70 -12.47
C LYS A 105 -15.57 -3.45 -11.66
N LYS A 106 -16.59 -2.69 -12.08
CA LYS A 106 -17.10 -1.54 -11.32
C LYS A 106 -17.68 -1.96 -9.97
N ARG A 107 -18.45 -3.04 -9.92
CA ARG A 107 -19.01 -3.58 -8.68
C ARG A 107 -17.93 -3.96 -7.68
N VAL A 108 -16.88 -4.67 -8.11
CA VAL A 108 -15.72 -4.99 -7.26
C VAL A 108 -15.06 -3.72 -6.71
N ALA A 109 -14.87 -2.69 -7.54
CA ALA A 109 -14.30 -1.43 -7.09
C ALA A 109 -15.16 -0.73 -6.03
N GLN A 110 -16.49 -0.72 -6.20
CA GLN A 110 -17.43 -0.15 -5.23
C GLN A 110 -17.39 -0.89 -3.89
N LEU A 111 -17.42 -2.23 -3.92
CA LEU A 111 -17.33 -3.06 -2.71
C LEU A 111 -16.03 -2.82 -1.94
N LEU A 112 -14.90 -2.75 -2.63
CA LEU A 112 -13.60 -2.45 -2.01
C LEU A 112 -13.51 -1.02 -1.46
N THR A 113 -14.23 -0.07 -2.08
CA THR A 113 -14.31 1.30 -1.58
C THR A 113 -15.06 1.34 -0.26
N VAL A 114 -16.23 0.68 -0.17
CA VAL A 114 -17.00 0.60 1.09
C VAL A 114 -16.19 -0.08 2.19
N LYS A 115 -15.49 -1.18 1.88
CA LYS A 115 -14.58 -1.83 2.84
C LYS A 115 -13.51 -0.85 3.35
N ARG A 116 -12.91 -0.08 2.44
CA ARG A 116 -11.88 0.90 2.82
C ARG A 116 -12.44 2.09 3.61
N GLU A 117 -13.65 2.55 3.31
CA GLU A 117 -14.35 3.58 4.09
C GLU A 117 -14.48 3.12 5.57
N ARG A 118 -14.91 1.88 5.81
CA ARG A 118 -15.01 1.29 7.16
C ARG A 118 -13.67 1.19 7.88
N GLU A 119 -12.61 0.78 7.18
CA GLU A 119 -11.27 0.76 7.77
C GLU A 119 -10.78 2.16 8.17
N ILE A 120 -11.18 3.19 7.42
CA ILE A 120 -10.85 4.60 7.73
C ILE A 120 -11.63 5.07 8.95
N GLU A 121 -12.92 4.72 9.06
CA GLU A 121 -13.75 5.01 10.24
C GLU A 121 -13.19 4.36 11.52
N GLN A 122 -12.60 3.16 11.39
CA GLN A 122 -11.89 2.47 12.46
C GLN A 122 -10.51 3.10 12.80
N GLY A 123 -10.08 4.12 12.07
CA GLY A 123 -8.80 4.80 12.29
C GLY A 123 -7.58 4.06 11.74
N ILE A 124 -7.77 3.04 10.89
CA ILE A 124 -6.65 2.23 10.38
C ILE A 124 -5.92 2.97 9.27
N SER A 125 -4.63 3.25 9.51
CA SER A 125 -3.80 3.89 8.49
C SER A 125 -3.62 3.01 7.26
N LYS A 126 -3.37 3.63 6.09
CA LYS A 126 -3.14 2.91 4.83
C LYS A 126 -1.97 1.92 4.91
N ARG A 127 -0.96 2.22 5.75
CA ARG A 127 0.21 1.36 5.94
C ARG A 127 -0.14 0.13 6.78
N GLU A 128 -0.90 0.32 7.86
CA GLU A 128 -1.33 -0.77 8.75
C GLU A 128 -2.26 -1.73 8.03
N SER A 129 -3.25 -1.23 7.28
CA SER A 129 -4.13 -2.05 6.46
C SER A 129 -3.32 -2.96 5.50
N LYS A 130 -2.37 -2.39 4.74
CA LYS A 130 -1.49 -3.18 3.86
C LYS A 130 -0.59 -4.17 4.60
N ARG A 131 -0.10 -3.83 5.79
CA ARG A 131 0.71 -4.75 6.62
C ARG A 131 -0.16 -5.90 7.13
N ALA A 132 -1.37 -5.60 7.59
CA ALA A 132 -2.33 -6.60 8.04
C ALA A 132 -2.71 -7.56 6.91
N GLU A 133 -3.00 -7.06 5.70
CA GLU A 133 -3.26 -7.88 4.52
C GLU A 133 -2.10 -8.84 4.21
N LYS A 134 -0.87 -8.32 4.21
CA LYS A 134 0.34 -9.15 3.99
C LYS A 134 0.53 -10.19 5.08
N ASN A 135 0.37 -9.80 6.34
CA ASN A 135 0.50 -10.71 7.48
C ASN A 135 -0.58 -11.80 7.45
N ALA A 136 -1.82 -11.45 7.10
CA ALA A 136 -2.91 -12.40 6.94
C ALA A 136 -2.64 -13.37 5.78
N ALA A 137 -2.12 -12.90 4.64
CA ALA A 137 -1.71 -13.76 3.54
C ALA A 137 -0.57 -14.73 3.94
N LEU A 138 0.44 -14.23 4.67
CA LEU A 138 1.51 -15.07 5.22
C LEU A 138 1.00 -16.09 6.24
N ALA A 139 0.02 -15.71 7.06
CA ALA A 139 -0.60 -16.62 8.03
C ALA A 139 -1.36 -17.75 7.33
N LYS A 140 -2.16 -17.43 6.30
CA LYS A 140 -2.84 -18.43 5.46
C LYS A 140 -1.85 -19.38 4.80
N TYR A 141 -0.78 -18.85 4.21
CA TYR A 141 0.27 -19.67 3.60
C TYR A 141 0.94 -20.59 4.63
N LYS A 142 1.25 -20.09 5.82
CA LYS A 142 1.79 -20.92 6.91
C LYS A 142 0.81 -22.00 7.37
N GLN A 143 -0.49 -21.71 7.42
CA GLN A 143 -1.53 -22.69 7.73
C GLN A 143 -1.55 -23.79 6.66
N GLN A 144 -1.60 -23.42 5.37
CA GLN A 144 -1.56 -24.38 4.26
C GLN A 144 -0.34 -25.30 4.31
N LEU A 145 0.84 -24.78 4.66
CA LEU A 145 2.05 -25.59 4.83
C LEU A 145 1.96 -26.54 6.01
N LYS A 146 1.36 -26.11 7.13
CA LYS A 146 1.10 -26.98 8.28
C LYS A 146 0.12 -28.08 7.93
N ASP A 147 -0.94 -27.76 7.20
CA ASP A 147 -1.96 -28.71 6.75
C ASP A 147 -1.36 -29.74 5.77
N ALA A 148 -0.46 -29.29 4.89
CA ALA A 148 0.32 -30.14 4.01
C ALA A 148 1.49 -30.87 4.73
N ASN A 149 1.65 -30.67 6.04
CA ASN A 149 2.73 -31.20 6.87
C ASN A 149 4.15 -30.87 6.35
N ILE A 150 4.30 -29.76 5.64
CA ILE A 150 5.57 -29.27 5.12
C ILE A 150 6.19 -28.34 6.16
N VAL A 151 7.28 -28.82 6.79
CA VAL A 151 8.05 -28.00 7.73
C VAL A 151 9.12 -27.23 6.97
N ILE A 152 8.95 -25.90 6.87
CA ILE A 152 10.03 -25.03 6.36
C ILE A 152 11.16 -25.01 7.38
N GLN A 153 12.20 -25.81 7.13
CA GLN A 153 13.45 -25.72 7.89
C GLN A 153 14.26 -24.53 7.37
N ARG A 154 14.36 -23.48 8.17
CA ARG A 154 15.32 -22.40 7.93
C ARG A 154 16.72 -22.94 8.24
N PRO A 155 17.71 -22.81 7.34
CA PRO A 155 19.07 -23.26 7.63
C PRO A 155 19.56 -22.61 8.94
N LYS A 156 20.23 -23.41 9.79
CA LYS A 156 20.70 -22.98 11.13
C LYS A 156 21.64 -21.78 10.99
N SER A 157 21.11 -20.56 11.17
CA SER A 157 21.92 -19.35 11.23
C SER A 157 22.67 -19.27 12.55
N THR A 158 23.98 -18.98 12.50
CA THR A 158 24.83 -18.71 13.68
C THR A 158 24.25 -17.61 14.58
N LYS A 159 23.62 -16.58 14.00
CA LYS A 159 22.95 -15.48 14.72
C LYS A 159 21.76 -15.95 15.55
N LEU A 160 20.90 -16.82 14.99
CA LEU A 160 19.76 -17.40 15.72
C LEU A 160 20.21 -18.30 16.87
N ARG A 161 21.32 -19.05 16.70
CA ARG A 161 21.92 -19.84 17.78
C ARG A 161 22.50 -18.94 18.89
N TRP A 162 23.12 -17.82 18.52
CA TRP A 162 23.62 -16.86 19.49
C TRP A 162 22.48 -16.20 20.28
N GLN A 163 21.42 -15.75 19.61
CA GLN A 163 20.24 -15.18 20.26
C GLN A 163 19.56 -16.17 21.22
N LYS A 164 19.38 -17.44 20.82
CA LYS A 164 18.85 -18.49 21.72
C LYS A 164 19.71 -18.70 22.97
N ARG A 165 21.04 -18.58 22.85
CA ARG A 165 21.97 -18.70 23.98
C ARG A 165 21.92 -17.50 24.92
N GLN A 166 21.70 -16.29 24.40
CA GLN A 166 21.51 -15.10 25.23
C GLN A 166 20.19 -15.20 26.00
N ALA A 167 19.08 -15.47 25.32
CA ALA A 167 17.78 -15.62 25.97
C ALA A 167 17.74 -16.72 27.04
N ALA A 168 18.49 -17.81 26.86
CA ALA A 168 18.62 -18.87 27.87
C ALA A 168 19.46 -18.48 29.09
N ARG A 169 20.38 -17.50 28.95
CA ARG A 169 21.13 -16.93 30.07
C ARG A 169 20.28 -15.92 30.82
N ASP A 170 19.63 -15.02 30.08
CA ASP A 170 18.72 -14.02 30.65
C ASP A 170 17.61 -14.71 31.48
N ALA A 171 17.01 -15.79 30.95
CA ALA A 171 15.99 -16.58 31.67
C ALA A 171 16.51 -17.45 32.83
N SER A 172 17.84 -17.55 33.02
CA SER A 172 18.45 -18.19 34.20
C SER A 172 18.93 -17.19 35.24
N GLU A 173 18.98 -15.91 34.88
CA GLU A 173 19.34 -14.79 35.75
C GLU A 173 18.09 -14.13 36.37
N GLU A 174 16.90 -14.31 35.77
CA GLU A 174 15.58 -14.09 36.40
C GLU A 174 15.16 -15.24 37.32
#